data_AF-A0A1E7H8G8-F1
#
_entry.id   AF-A0A1E7H8G8-F1
#
_cell.length_a   1.000
_cell.length_b   1.000
_cell.length_c   1.000
_cell.angle_alpha   90.00
_cell.angle_beta   90.00
_cell.angle_gamma   90.00
#
_symmetry.space_group_name_H-M   'P 1'
#
loop_
_entity.id
_entity.type
_entity.pdbx_description
1 polymer ?
#
loop_
_entity_poly.entity_id
_entity_poly.type
_entity_poly.pdbx_seq_one_letter_code
_entity_poly.pdbx_strand_id
1 'polypeptide(L)'
;MGDSHEGVGMSFEEASTRFVRMFGEKDPPVRPVGVKLIPKGKEIPETAVSPAEYQGTPWCGAVRIAATENEAVVITKENVGCPAAAIALGLVDEQQTEHLQGKRKYTDLMERPASPADFTNGLVYACKDSGNMQFALFGKDDTGRYETLGTAIRAVSGMTAIQPAIMDAAVAYPPGKLGITPDVVIVGVRPKQALLAIQGHNFLTGSRFEMSTIGIRAVCADLTAVPFLEQRANGSFFCLGARAVGGWEGDLLGLGMPFSLFRIMVTGMEKSASGFPYKAYP
;
A
#
# COMPACT_ATOMS: atom_id res chain seq x y z
N MET A 1 -11.71 13.89 -30.43
CA MET A 1 -11.35 15.33 -30.46
C MET A 1 -10.87 15.70 -29.08
N GLY A 2 -9.60 16.11 -28.97
CA GLY A 2 -8.97 16.56 -27.73
C GLY A 2 -8.15 15.49 -26.99
N ASP A 3 -7.07 15.00 -27.60
CA ASP A 3 -6.00 14.31 -26.86
C ASP A 3 -5.32 15.35 -25.96
N SER A 4 -5.75 15.45 -24.71
CA SER A 4 -5.18 16.38 -23.73
C SER A 4 -3.86 15.83 -23.20
N HIS A 5 -2.79 16.03 -23.97
CA HIS A 5 -1.40 15.71 -23.64
C HIS A 5 -0.79 16.57 -22.51
N GLU A 6 -1.57 17.35 -21.75
CA GLU A 6 -1.04 18.21 -20.68
C GLU A 6 -0.61 17.44 -19.41
N GLY A 7 -0.93 16.14 -19.34
CA GLY A 7 -0.56 15.27 -18.21
C GLY A 7 0.73 14.48 -18.39
N VAL A 8 1.58 14.71 -19.41
CA VAL A 8 2.68 13.80 -19.82
C VAL A 8 4.12 14.23 -19.45
N GLY A 9 4.40 15.51 -19.08
CA GLY A 9 5.74 15.97 -18.61
C GLY A 9 6.10 16.11 -17.09
N MET A 10 5.16 16.30 -16.17
CA MET A 10 5.33 16.40 -14.71
C MET A 10 6.09 15.24 -14.05
N SER A 11 7.19 15.57 -13.36
CA SER A 11 7.96 14.61 -12.53
C SER A 11 7.20 14.21 -11.27
N PHE A 12 7.65 13.15 -10.58
CA PHE A 12 7.00 12.72 -9.34
C PHE A 12 7.10 13.79 -8.23
N GLU A 13 8.22 14.50 -8.17
CA GLU A 13 8.42 15.63 -7.25
C GLU A 13 7.48 16.80 -7.54
N GLU A 14 7.38 17.18 -8.81
CA GLU A 14 6.49 18.26 -9.24
C GLU A 14 5.02 17.90 -8.96
N ALA A 15 4.60 16.69 -9.32
CA ALA A 15 3.24 16.20 -9.08
C ALA A 15 2.87 16.19 -7.61
N SER A 16 3.78 15.71 -6.77
CA SER A 16 3.54 15.64 -5.33
C SER A 16 3.47 17.03 -4.70
N THR A 17 4.33 17.95 -5.13
CA THR A 17 4.31 19.34 -4.67
C THR A 17 3.00 20.02 -5.03
N ARG A 18 2.52 19.84 -6.27
CA ARG A 18 1.26 20.40 -6.75
C ARG A 18 0.06 19.76 -6.04
N PHE A 19 0.07 18.44 -5.86
CA PHE A 19 -0.95 17.71 -5.09
C PHE A 19 -1.13 18.29 -3.69
N VAL A 20 -0.04 18.41 -2.91
CA VAL A 20 -0.10 18.91 -1.52
C VAL A 20 -0.62 20.36 -1.47
N ARG A 21 -0.21 21.21 -2.42
CA ARG A 21 -0.67 22.61 -2.50
C ARG A 21 -2.19 22.74 -2.65
N MET A 22 -2.86 21.75 -3.23
CA MET A 22 -4.32 21.80 -3.44
C MET A 22 -5.13 21.77 -2.15
N PHE A 23 -4.56 21.26 -1.05
CA PHE A 23 -5.26 21.16 0.24
C PHE A 23 -5.03 22.38 1.15
N GLY A 24 -4.10 23.27 0.77
CA GLY A 24 -3.68 24.41 1.58
C GLY A 24 -2.81 24.02 2.79
N GLU A 25 -2.31 25.03 3.51
CA GLU A 25 -1.30 24.84 4.57
C GLU A 25 -1.86 24.36 5.92
N LYS A 26 -3.16 24.56 6.18
CA LYS A 26 -3.73 24.26 7.51
C LYS A 26 -3.88 22.78 7.80
N ASP A 27 -4.07 21.96 6.76
CA ASP A 27 -4.23 20.51 6.93
C ASP A 27 -3.73 19.75 5.70
N PRO A 28 -2.40 19.70 5.47
CA PRO A 28 -1.84 19.01 4.33
C PRO A 28 -2.04 17.49 4.47
N PRO A 29 -2.18 16.76 3.36
CA PRO A 29 -2.14 15.31 3.41
C PRO A 29 -0.74 14.86 3.83
N VAL A 30 -0.63 13.58 4.21
CA VAL A 30 0.69 12.97 4.31
C VAL A 30 1.36 13.03 2.93
N ARG A 31 2.67 13.28 2.89
CA ARG A 31 3.43 13.37 1.65
C ARG A 31 3.15 12.16 0.75
N PRO A 32 2.90 12.36 -0.55
CA PRO A 32 2.78 11.25 -1.49
C PRO A 32 4.03 10.37 -1.51
N VAL A 33 3.83 9.06 -1.59
CA VAL A 33 4.90 8.07 -1.61
C VAL A 33 4.93 7.40 -2.97
N GLY A 34 6.10 7.42 -3.60
CA GLY A 34 6.37 6.66 -4.80
C GLY A 34 6.68 5.22 -4.41
N VAL A 35 6.12 4.28 -5.16
CA VAL A 35 6.41 2.85 -5.03
C VAL A 35 7.03 2.39 -6.34
N LYS A 36 8.20 1.77 -6.24
CA LYS A 36 8.85 1.05 -7.34
C LYS A 36 8.91 -0.42 -7.02
N LEU A 37 8.41 -1.27 -7.92
CA LEU A 37 8.57 -2.73 -7.82
C LEU A 37 9.74 -3.15 -8.71
N ILE A 38 10.68 -3.88 -8.13
CA ILE A 38 11.92 -4.31 -8.78
C ILE A 38 11.78 -5.78 -9.17
N PRO A 39 11.65 -6.10 -10.47
CA PRO A 39 11.59 -7.49 -10.93
C PRO A 39 12.87 -8.25 -10.63
N LYS A 40 12.76 -9.57 -10.59
CA LYS A 40 13.90 -10.47 -10.39
C LYS A 40 15.05 -10.18 -11.36
N GLY A 41 16.27 -10.08 -10.82
CA GLY A 41 17.49 -9.82 -11.58
C GLY A 41 17.64 -8.38 -12.09
N LYS A 42 16.80 -7.45 -11.64
CA LYS A 42 16.98 -6.01 -11.88
C LYS A 42 17.69 -5.38 -10.69
N GLU A 43 18.44 -4.32 -11.00
CA GLU A 43 19.18 -3.58 -10.00
C GLU A 43 18.23 -2.86 -9.03
N ILE A 44 18.47 -3.07 -7.74
CA ILE A 44 17.75 -2.38 -6.67
C ILE A 44 18.43 -1.01 -6.49
N PRO A 45 17.67 0.11 -6.54
CA PRO A 45 18.24 1.44 -6.33
C PRO A 45 18.99 1.55 -5.01
N GLU A 46 20.19 2.15 -5.03
CA GLU A 46 20.92 2.48 -3.81
C GLU A 46 20.15 3.50 -2.98
N THR A 47 20.03 3.23 -1.67
CA THR A 47 19.39 4.11 -0.69
C THR A 47 20.38 4.45 0.42
N ALA A 48 20.17 5.59 1.07
CA ALA A 48 21.03 6.05 2.17
C ALA A 48 21.08 5.06 3.35
N VAL A 49 19.99 4.31 3.56
CA VAL A 49 19.87 3.29 4.60
C VAL A 49 19.78 1.92 3.92
N SER A 50 20.57 0.97 4.41
CA SER A 50 20.58 -0.39 3.86
C SER A 50 19.30 -1.15 4.22
N PRO A 51 18.87 -2.13 3.39
CA PRO A 51 17.70 -2.96 3.72
C PRO A 51 17.79 -3.67 5.08
N ALA A 52 19.01 -3.98 5.56
CA ALA A 52 19.23 -4.69 6.82
C ALA A 52 18.80 -3.87 8.06
N GLU A 53 18.94 -2.54 8.01
CA GLU A 53 18.51 -1.63 9.09
C GLU A 53 16.98 -1.64 9.25
N TYR A 54 16.26 -1.99 8.19
CA TYR A 54 14.81 -2.11 8.18
C TYR A 54 14.31 -3.54 8.46
N GLN A 55 15.13 -4.42 9.03
CA GLN A 55 14.76 -5.80 9.33
C GLN A 55 13.44 -5.89 10.11
N GLY A 56 12.49 -6.66 9.57
CA GLY A 56 11.19 -6.88 10.18
C GLY A 56 10.20 -5.73 9.95
N THR A 57 10.50 -4.74 9.11
CA THR A 57 9.58 -3.65 8.79
C THR A 57 8.48 -4.12 7.86
N PRO A 58 7.19 -4.07 8.26
CA PRO A 58 6.10 -4.41 7.34
C PRO A 58 5.96 -3.33 6.26
N TRP A 59 5.45 -3.70 5.09
CA TRP A 59 5.30 -2.77 3.96
C TRP A 59 4.53 -1.49 4.31
N CYS A 60 3.47 -1.61 5.12
CA CYS A 60 2.73 -0.45 5.61
C CYS A 60 3.60 0.52 6.44
N GLY A 61 4.58 0.02 7.20
CA GLY A 61 5.55 0.82 7.92
C GLY A 61 6.57 1.47 6.99
N ALA A 62 7.08 0.73 5.99
CA ALA A 62 8.00 1.27 4.99
C ALA A 62 7.37 2.44 4.20
N VAL A 63 6.12 2.29 3.76
CA VAL A 63 5.38 3.37 3.09
C VAL A 63 5.17 4.54 4.05
N ARG A 64 4.83 4.31 5.33
CA ARG A 64 4.69 5.40 6.31
C ARG A 64 6.00 6.17 6.50
N ILE A 65 7.11 5.46 6.70
CA ILE A 65 8.45 6.05 6.87
C ILE A 65 8.78 6.96 5.67
N ALA A 66 8.56 6.48 4.45
CA ALA A 66 8.73 7.32 3.26
C ALA A 66 7.83 8.55 3.25
N ALA A 67 6.59 8.40 3.74
CA ALA A 67 5.61 9.47 3.81
C ALA A 67 5.95 10.54 4.89
N THR A 68 6.53 10.14 6.03
CA THR A 68 6.70 11.03 7.20
C THR A 68 8.14 11.42 7.49
N GLU A 69 9.11 10.57 7.18
CA GLU A 69 10.51 10.71 7.64
C GLU A 69 11.47 11.13 6.50
N ASN A 70 10.97 11.29 5.27
CA ASN A 70 11.77 11.68 4.10
C ASN A 70 12.88 10.67 3.73
N GLU A 71 12.62 9.39 3.97
CA GLU A 71 13.55 8.29 3.72
C GLU A 71 13.03 7.32 2.66
N ALA A 72 13.93 6.83 1.81
CA ALA A 72 13.60 5.73 0.89
C ALA A 72 13.85 4.40 1.61
N VAL A 73 12.87 3.51 1.55
CA VAL A 73 12.87 2.21 2.24
C VAL A 73 12.76 1.10 1.22
N VAL A 74 13.73 0.20 1.23
CA VAL A 74 13.77 -1.00 0.38
C VAL A 74 13.30 -2.20 1.19
N ILE A 75 12.28 -2.89 0.69
CA ILE A 75 11.76 -4.14 1.27
C ILE A 75 12.01 -5.29 0.31
N THR A 76 12.68 -6.33 0.79
CA THR A 76 13.02 -7.57 0.06
C THR A 76 12.45 -8.77 0.81
N LYS A 77 12.64 -9.98 0.25
CA LYS A 77 12.29 -11.23 0.94
C LYS A 77 12.99 -11.34 2.31
N GLU A 78 14.20 -10.83 2.45
CA GLU A 78 15.05 -10.98 3.63
C GLU A 78 14.60 -10.11 4.81
N ASN A 79 14.10 -8.90 4.53
CA ASN A 79 13.77 -7.93 5.59
C ASN A 79 12.26 -7.71 5.82
N VAL A 80 11.38 -8.10 4.88
CA VAL A 80 9.93 -7.83 4.97
C VAL A 80 9.31 -8.30 6.29
N GLY A 81 8.63 -7.42 7.00
CA GLY A 81 8.10 -7.71 8.35
C GLY A 81 6.82 -8.56 8.41
N CYS A 82 6.13 -8.73 7.29
CA CYS A 82 4.84 -9.39 7.21
C CYS A 82 4.77 -10.34 6.00
N PRO A 83 4.57 -11.66 6.19
CA PRO A 83 4.47 -12.60 5.08
C PRO A 83 3.31 -12.28 4.11
N ALA A 84 2.18 -11.78 4.62
CA ALA A 84 1.07 -11.33 3.78
C ALA A 84 1.47 -10.17 2.85
N ALA A 85 2.39 -9.30 3.27
CA ALA A 85 2.95 -8.27 2.39
C ALA A 85 3.94 -8.88 1.38
N ALA A 86 4.75 -9.84 1.79
CA ALA A 86 5.67 -10.54 0.90
C ALA A 86 4.94 -11.23 -0.26
N ILE A 87 3.80 -11.87 0.03
CA ILE A 87 2.92 -12.49 -0.98
C ILE A 87 2.36 -11.43 -1.93
N ALA A 88 1.73 -10.38 -1.37
CA ALA A 88 1.05 -9.36 -2.16
C ALA A 88 2.00 -8.62 -3.11
N LEU A 89 3.23 -8.37 -2.66
CA LEU A 89 4.28 -7.69 -3.43
C LEU A 89 5.04 -8.60 -4.40
N GLY A 90 4.73 -9.90 -4.42
CA GLY A 90 5.39 -10.87 -5.31
C GLY A 90 6.84 -11.18 -4.96
N LEU A 91 7.23 -10.98 -3.70
CA LEU A 91 8.57 -11.30 -3.17
C LEU A 91 8.73 -12.79 -2.87
N VAL A 92 7.63 -13.49 -2.61
CA VAL A 92 7.59 -14.91 -2.29
C VAL A 92 6.40 -15.58 -2.97
N ASP A 93 6.56 -16.87 -3.23
CA ASP A 93 5.48 -17.71 -3.74
C ASP A 93 4.41 -17.88 -2.66
N GLU A 94 3.15 -17.69 -3.03
CA GLU A 94 2.03 -17.76 -2.10
C GLU A 94 1.77 -19.17 -1.55
N GLN A 95 2.26 -20.20 -2.24
CA GLN A 95 2.20 -21.62 -1.85
C GLN A 95 3.49 -22.10 -1.19
N GLN A 96 4.45 -21.21 -0.91
CA GLN A 96 5.67 -21.57 -0.18
C GLN A 96 5.31 -22.12 1.22
N THR A 97 5.73 -23.36 1.52
CA THR A 97 5.46 -24.06 2.78
C THR A 97 6.45 -23.72 3.89
N GLU A 98 7.64 -23.23 3.53
CA GLU A 98 8.64 -22.77 4.49
C GLU A 98 8.33 -21.35 4.97
N HIS A 99 8.50 -21.11 6.27
CA HIS A 99 8.35 -19.76 6.82
C HIS A 99 9.55 -18.87 6.46
N LEU A 100 9.32 -17.56 6.45
CA LEU A 100 10.37 -16.58 6.20
C LEU A 100 11.33 -16.51 7.39
N GLN A 101 12.63 -16.55 7.11
CA GLN A 101 13.68 -16.55 8.13
C GLN A 101 13.95 -15.14 8.69
N GLY A 102 14.59 -15.06 9.85
CA GLY A 102 14.94 -13.79 10.49
C GLY A 102 13.77 -13.13 11.25
N LYS A 103 14.02 -11.95 11.82
CA LYS A 103 13.02 -11.22 12.62
C LYS A 103 11.91 -10.66 11.74
N ARG A 104 10.65 -10.92 12.09
CA ARG A 104 9.46 -10.53 11.31
C ARG A 104 8.42 -9.99 12.29
N LYS A 105 8.32 -8.67 12.43
CA LYS A 105 7.45 -7.98 13.43
C LYS A 105 6.03 -8.54 13.52
N TYR A 106 5.48 -9.11 12.43
CA TYR A 106 4.18 -9.77 12.43
C TYR A 106 4.19 -11.20 13.01
N THR A 107 5.04 -12.10 12.49
CA THR A 107 5.05 -13.51 12.93
C THR A 107 5.80 -13.72 14.24
N ASP A 108 6.62 -12.76 14.67
CA ASP A 108 7.24 -12.75 16.01
C ASP A 108 6.19 -12.63 17.13
N LEU A 109 4.94 -12.25 16.80
CA LEU A 109 3.81 -12.23 17.74
C LEU A 109 3.12 -13.59 17.88
N MET A 110 3.43 -14.55 16.99
CA MET A 110 2.84 -15.90 16.99
C MET A 110 3.69 -16.83 17.87
N GLU A 111 3.08 -17.90 18.38
CA GLU A 111 3.82 -18.96 19.07
C GLU A 111 4.73 -19.71 18.10
N ARG A 112 4.26 -19.94 16.87
CA ARG A 112 5.04 -20.51 15.77
C ARG A 112 4.83 -19.68 14.50
N PRO A 113 5.91 -19.33 13.76
CA PRO A 113 5.77 -18.54 12.55
C PRO A 113 5.02 -19.30 11.46
N ALA A 114 4.02 -18.66 10.87
CA ALA A 114 3.28 -19.15 9.72
C ALA A 114 4.08 -19.00 8.41
N SER A 115 3.92 -19.96 7.51
CA SER A 115 4.42 -19.91 6.13
C SER A 115 3.51 -19.09 5.22
N PRO A 116 3.99 -18.62 4.05
CA PRO A 116 3.12 -18.02 3.04
C PRO A 116 1.89 -18.89 2.70
N ALA A 117 2.06 -20.20 2.56
CA ALA A 117 0.96 -21.13 2.30
C ALA A 117 -0.09 -21.12 3.41
N ASP A 118 0.29 -20.98 4.69
CA ASP A 118 -0.66 -20.90 5.81
C ASP A 118 -1.53 -19.65 5.74
N PHE A 119 -0.98 -18.53 5.25
CA PHE A 119 -1.76 -17.32 4.98
C PHE A 119 -2.71 -17.52 3.79
N THR A 120 -2.22 -18.14 2.72
CA THR A 120 -2.96 -18.36 1.47
C THR A 120 -4.13 -19.34 1.67
N ASN A 121 -3.91 -20.38 2.47
CA ASN A 121 -4.92 -21.38 2.81
C ASN A 121 -5.89 -20.92 3.91
N GLY A 122 -5.80 -19.67 4.39
CA GLY A 122 -6.72 -19.10 5.36
C GLY A 122 -6.49 -19.53 6.81
N LEU A 123 -5.50 -20.39 7.10
CA LEU A 123 -5.25 -20.94 8.43
C LEU A 123 -4.88 -19.87 9.45
N VAL A 124 -4.08 -18.88 9.05
CA VAL A 124 -3.73 -17.74 9.91
C VAL A 124 -4.95 -16.86 10.21
N TYR A 125 -5.85 -16.70 9.24
CA TYR A 125 -6.99 -15.80 9.38
C TYR A 125 -8.19 -16.45 10.08
N ALA A 126 -8.31 -17.76 10.08
CA ALA A 126 -9.30 -18.52 10.84
C ALA A 126 -8.60 -19.48 11.81
N CYS A 127 -7.60 -18.98 12.55
CA CYS A 127 -6.76 -19.81 13.43
C CYS A 127 -7.58 -20.61 14.46
N LYS A 128 -8.67 -20.02 14.98
CA LYS A 128 -9.55 -20.69 15.94
C LYS A 128 -10.34 -21.85 15.33
N ASP A 129 -11.05 -21.60 14.23
CA ASP A 129 -11.88 -22.61 13.57
C ASP A 129 -11.06 -23.71 12.89
N SER A 130 -9.89 -23.35 12.34
CA SER A 130 -8.97 -24.30 11.73
C SER A 130 -8.12 -25.09 12.74
N GLY A 131 -8.21 -24.79 14.04
CA GLY A 131 -7.40 -25.43 15.08
C GLY A 131 -5.91 -25.03 15.08
N ASN A 132 -5.56 -23.94 14.39
CA ASN A 132 -4.18 -23.43 14.27
C ASN A 132 -3.90 -22.25 15.22
N MET A 133 -4.24 -22.39 16.50
CA MET A 133 -4.08 -21.32 17.49
C MET A 133 -2.63 -20.88 17.73
N GLN A 134 -1.64 -21.66 17.28
CA GLN A 134 -0.23 -21.22 17.26
C GLN A 134 -0.01 -19.96 16.40
N PHE A 135 -0.94 -19.64 15.48
CA PHE A 135 -0.93 -18.43 14.65
C PHE A 135 -1.72 -17.26 15.25
N ALA A 136 -2.33 -17.42 16.43
CA ALA A 136 -3.04 -16.35 17.11
C ALA A 136 -2.09 -15.18 17.41
N LEU A 137 -2.58 -13.97 17.18
CA LEU A 137 -1.82 -12.73 17.42
C LEU A 137 -2.21 -12.06 18.74
N PHE A 138 -3.40 -12.34 19.25
CA PHE A 138 -3.96 -11.69 20.43
C PHE A 138 -4.18 -12.68 21.58
N GLY A 139 -3.33 -13.70 21.65
CA GLY A 139 -3.36 -14.73 22.69
C GLY A 139 -4.48 -15.75 22.50
N LYS A 140 -4.77 -16.50 23.58
CA LYS A 140 -5.67 -17.68 23.56
C LYS A 140 -7.11 -17.38 23.15
N ASP A 141 -7.54 -16.13 23.30
CA ASP A 141 -8.92 -15.70 23.01
C ASP A 141 -9.03 -15.07 21.61
N ASP A 142 -7.95 -15.05 20.81
CA ASP A 142 -7.98 -14.58 19.43
C ASP A 142 -8.95 -15.44 18.61
N THR A 143 -9.97 -14.80 18.05
CA THR A 143 -10.96 -15.45 17.19
C THR A 143 -10.44 -15.65 15.77
N GLY A 144 -9.26 -15.11 15.44
CA GLY A 144 -8.84 -14.88 14.07
C GLY A 144 -9.48 -13.62 13.50
N ARG A 145 -9.48 -13.51 12.17
CA ARG A 145 -10.14 -12.45 11.40
C ARG A 145 -11.44 -12.91 10.76
N TYR A 146 -11.62 -14.22 10.60
CA TYR A 146 -12.83 -14.81 10.07
C TYR A 146 -13.28 -15.96 10.96
N GLU A 147 -14.60 -16.07 11.15
CA GLU A 147 -15.22 -17.07 12.02
C GLU A 147 -14.95 -18.50 11.55
N THR A 148 -14.93 -18.74 10.24
CA THR A 148 -14.70 -20.07 9.67
C THR A 148 -13.57 -20.08 8.65
N LEU A 149 -12.94 -21.25 8.48
CA LEU A 149 -11.92 -21.46 7.45
C LEU A 149 -12.46 -21.21 6.04
N GLY A 150 -13.70 -21.62 5.75
CA GLY A 150 -14.34 -21.37 4.46
C GLY A 150 -14.52 -19.87 4.16
N THR A 151 -14.87 -19.07 5.17
CA THR A 151 -14.93 -17.61 5.05
C THR A 151 -13.53 -17.01 4.86
N ALA A 152 -12.52 -17.52 5.56
CA ALA A 152 -11.13 -17.09 5.38
C ALA A 152 -10.61 -17.37 3.96
N ILE A 153 -10.84 -18.57 3.42
CA ILE A 153 -10.43 -18.93 2.05
C ILE A 153 -11.12 -18.02 1.03
N ARG A 154 -12.43 -17.81 1.17
CA ARG A 154 -13.17 -16.87 0.31
C ARG A 154 -12.57 -15.47 0.38
N ALA A 155 -12.30 -14.97 1.58
CA ALA A 155 -11.69 -13.67 1.77
C ALA A 155 -10.32 -13.58 1.09
N VAL A 156 -9.43 -14.55 1.33
CA VAL A 156 -8.07 -14.58 0.78
C VAL A 156 -8.10 -14.67 -0.74
N SER A 157 -9.05 -15.39 -1.35
CA SER A 157 -9.20 -15.47 -2.81
C SER A 157 -9.48 -14.12 -3.49
N GLY A 158 -10.03 -13.15 -2.74
CA GLY A 158 -10.25 -11.78 -3.20
C GLY A 158 -9.08 -10.82 -2.92
N MET A 159 -8.02 -11.26 -2.24
CA MET A 159 -6.86 -10.42 -1.92
C MET A 159 -5.80 -10.52 -3.01
N THR A 160 -5.73 -9.51 -3.85
CA THR A 160 -4.79 -9.44 -4.97
C THR A 160 -3.33 -9.57 -4.53
N ALA A 161 -2.57 -10.38 -5.27
CA ALA A 161 -1.13 -10.57 -5.10
C ALA A 161 -0.44 -10.65 -6.45
N ILE A 162 0.80 -10.17 -6.52
CA ILE A 162 1.64 -10.28 -7.71
C ILE A 162 2.22 -11.69 -7.77
N GLN A 163 1.57 -12.57 -8.53
CA GLN A 163 1.98 -13.96 -8.72
C GLN A 163 2.12 -14.30 -10.22
N PRO A 164 3.08 -15.17 -10.62
CA PRO A 164 4.07 -15.84 -9.77
C PRO A 164 5.05 -14.85 -9.10
N ALA A 165 5.79 -15.29 -8.08
CA ALA A 165 6.73 -14.43 -7.36
C ALA A 165 7.88 -13.95 -8.25
N ILE A 166 7.72 -12.77 -8.86
CA ILE A 166 8.60 -12.19 -9.88
C ILE A 166 9.34 -10.93 -9.41
N MET A 167 9.20 -10.53 -8.14
CA MET A 167 9.85 -9.33 -7.60
C MET A 167 11.00 -9.70 -6.66
N ASP A 168 12.12 -8.97 -6.75
CA ASP A 168 13.23 -9.03 -5.78
C ASP A 168 13.03 -8.00 -4.65
N ALA A 169 12.45 -6.84 -4.98
CA ALA A 169 12.22 -5.78 -3.99
C ALA A 169 11.01 -4.90 -4.30
N ALA A 170 10.50 -4.26 -3.26
CA ALA A 170 9.60 -3.12 -3.33
C ALA A 170 10.26 -1.93 -2.64
N VAL A 171 10.29 -0.78 -3.30
CA VAL A 171 10.93 0.44 -2.80
C VAL A 171 9.85 1.50 -2.58
N ALA A 172 9.70 1.96 -1.34
CA ALA A 172 8.87 3.12 -1.00
C ALA A 172 9.78 4.34 -0.85
N TYR A 173 9.46 5.45 -1.51
CA TYR A 173 10.33 6.63 -1.48
C TYR A 173 9.54 7.95 -1.57
N PRO A 174 10.03 9.01 -0.92
CA PRO A 174 9.44 10.33 -1.04
C PRO A 174 9.79 10.98 -2.39
N PRO A 175 9.02 11.99 -2.82
CA PRO A 175 9.29 12.73 -4.04
C PRO A 175 10.64 13.45 -3.95
N GLY A 176 11.38 13.48 -5.07
CA GLY A 176 12.72 14.09 -5.14
C GLY A 176 13.84 13.26 -4.50
N LYS A 177 13.53 12.16 -3.79
CA LYS A 177 14.54 11.35 -3.09
C LYS A 177 15.31 10.42 -4.02
N LEU A 178 14.62 9.84 -5.00
CA LEU A 178 15.20 8.94 -5.99
C LEU A 178 14.87 9.45 -7.40
N GLY A 179 15.83 9.40 -8.32
CA GLY A 179 15.68 9.80 -9.73
C GLY A 179 14.91 8.78 -10.58
N ILE A 180 13.96 8.04 -9.98
CA ILE A 180 13.22 6.95 -10.63
C ILE A 180 11.72 7.26 -10.69
N THR A 181 11.08 6.80 -11.76
CA THR A 181 9.63 6.99 -11.96
C THR A 181 8.84 5.92 -11.17
N PRO A 182 7.86 6.31 -10.33
CA PRO A 182 7.07 5.35 -9.57
C PRO A 182 6.19 4.51 -10.50
N ASP A 183 5.99 3.25 -10.15
CA ASP A 183 4.97 2.41 -10.78
C ASP A 183 3.60 2.74 -10.17
N VAL A 184 3.56 2.94 -8.85
CA VAL A 184 2.39 3.30 -8.06
C VAL A 184 2.72 4.50 -7.18
N VAL A 185 1.73 5.36 -6.94
CA VAL A 185 1.77 6.41 -5.92
C VAL A 185 0.73 6.07 -4.86
N ILE A 186 1.14 6.14 -3.59
CA ILE A 186 0.28 5.97 -2.42
C ILE A 186 0.20 7.29 -1.66
N VAL A 187 -1.01 7.73 -1.33
CA VAL A 187 -1.26 8.90 -0.49
C VAL A 187 -2.09 8.52 0.73
N GLY A 188 -1.68 8.98 1.90
CA GLY A 188 -2.48 8.94 3.12
C GLY A 188 -3.26 10.25 3.26
N VAL A 189 -4.59 10.16 3.27
CA VAL A 189 -5.49 11.31 3.20
C VAL A 189 -6.64 11.16 4.20
N ARG A 190 -7.17 12.29 4.67
CA ARG A 190 -8.45 12.35 5.40
C ARG A 190 -9.63 12.23 4.44
N PRO A 191 -10.84 11.87 4.92
CA PRO A 191 -12.02 11.70 4.04
C PRO A 191 -12.30 12.90 3.13
N LYS A 192 -12.14 14.12 3.65
CA LYS A 192 -12.32 15.36 2.88
C LYS A 192 -11.25 15.54 1.80
N GLN A 193 -10.00 15.21 2.12
CA GLN A 193 -8.89 15.25 1.16
C GLN A 193 -9.08 14.18 0.07
N ALA A 194 -9.54 12.98 0.44
CA ALA A 194 -9.84 11.90 -0.50
C ALA A 194 -10.94 12.31 -1.50
N LEU A 195 -12.00 12.97 -1.02
CA LEU A 195 -13.07 13.50 -1.88
C LEU A 195 -12.51 14.45 -2.94
N LEU A 196 -11.68 15.42 -2.54
CA LEU A 196 -11.09 16.38 -3.48
C LEU A 196 -10.17 15.69 -4.50
N ALA A 197 -9.35 14.74 -4.05
CA ALA A 197 -8.47 13.96 -4.92
C ALA A 197 -9.28 13.16 -5.97
N ILE A 198 -10.32 12.44 -5.53
CA ILE A 198 -11.21 11.68 -6.42
C ILE A 198 -11.92 12.62 -7.42
N GLN A 199 -12.46 13.75 -6.94
CA GLN A 199 -13.09 14.75 -7.80
C GLN A 199 -12.12 15.30 -8.84
N GLY A 200 -10.87 15.55 -8.46
CA GLY A 200 -9.83 16.00 -9.39
C GLY A 200 -9.60 15.01 -10.52
N HIS A 201 -9.47 13.72 -10.21
CA HIS A 201 -9.37 12.69 -11.27
C HIS A 201 -10.62 12.68 -12.15
N ASN A 202 -11.82 12.64 -11.54
CA ASN A 202 -13.09 12.53 -12.24
C ASN A 202 -13.41 13.77 -13.09
N PHE A 203 -12.90 14.94 -12.74
CA PHE A 203 -13.12 16.17 -13.49
C PHE A 203 -12.65 16.06 -14.94
N LEU A 204 -11.54 15.33 -15.17
CA LEU A 204 -10.99 15.13 -16.51
C LEU A 204 -11.49 13.85 -17.19
N THR A 205 -11.88 12.85 -16.42
CA THR A 205 -12.15 11.50 -16.96
C THR A 205 -13.62 11.11 -16.93
N GLY A 206 -14.43 11.70 -16.06
CA GLY A 206 -15.80 11.26 -15.77
C GLY A 206 -15.86 9.86 -15.12
N SER A 207 -14.72 9.29 -14.73
CA SER A 207 -14.64 7.92 -14.23
C SER A 207 -15.25 7.79 -12.83
N ARG A 208 -15.78 6.60 -12.53
CA ARG A 208 -16.19 6.25 -11.17
C ARG A 208 -14.98 5.81 -10.37
N PHE A 209 -14.89 6.23 -9.11
CA PHE A 209 -13.94 5.67 -8.16
C PHE A 209 -14.54 4.43 -7.51
N GLU A 210 -13.85 3.30 -7.64
CA GLU A 210 -14.24 2.02 -7.03
C GLU A 210 -13.24 1.64 -5.94
N MET A 211 -13.73 1.58 -4.71
CA MET A 211 -12.95 1.11 -3.57
C MET A 211 -13.22 -0.39 -3.37
N SER A 212 -12.20 -1.22 -3.62
CA SER A 212 -12.23 -2.66 -3.35
C SER A 212 -11.29 -2.96 -2.18
N THR A 213 -11.87 -3.29 -1.02
CA THR A 213 -11.13 -3.64 0.18
C THR A 213 -11.95 -4.59 1.06
N ILE A 214 -11.27 -5.53 1.71
CA ILE A 214 -11.85 -6.43 2.71
C ILE A 214 -11.43 -6.08 4.15
N GLY A 215 -10.73 -4.96 4.33
CA GLY A 215 -10.28 -4.47 5.65
C GLY A 215 -8.98 -5.12 6.18
N ILE A 216 -8.38 -6.05 5.44
CA ILE A 216 -7.03 -6.59 5.72
C ILE A 216 -6.14 -6.52 4.48
N ARG A 217 -4.81 -6.61 4.66
CA ARG A 217 -3.79 -6.41 3.61
C ARG A 217 -3.86 -5.04 2.88
N ALA A 218 -4.36 -4.01 3.56
CA ALA A 218 -4.58 -2.68 2.99
C ALA A 218 -3.43 -2.11 2.13
N VAL A 219 -2.24 -1.90 2.71
CA VAL A 219 -1.18 -1.19 1.95
C VAL A 219 -0.56 -2.07 0.87
N CYS A 220 -0.36 -3.36 1.15
CA CYS A 220 0.33 -4.26 0.23
C CYS A 220 -0.57 -4.78 -0.89
N ALA A 221 -1.81 -5.19 -0.60
CA ALA A 221 -2.77 -5.62 -1.61
C ALA A 221 -3.53 -4.42 -2.19
N ASP A 222 -4.37 -3.77 -1.39
CA ASP A 222 -5.32 -2.77 -1.90
C ASP A 222 -4.64 -1.53 -2.50
N LEU A 223 -3.54 -1.04 -1.90
CA LEU A 223 -2.89 0.22 -2.32
C LEU A 223 -1.64 0.02 -3.17
N THR A 224 -1.13 -1.22 -3.31
CA THR A 224 0.06 -1.51 -4.11
C THR A 224 -0.24 -2.51 -5.22
N ALA A 225 -0.59 -3.76 -4.87
CA ALA A 225 -0.79 -4.82 -5.86
C ALA A 225 -1.98 -4.54 -6.80
N VAL A 226 -3.12 -4.12 -6.26
CA VAL A 226 -4.31 -3.77 -7.08
C VAL A 226 -3.98 -2.64 -8.07
N PRO A 227 -3.46 -1.47 -7.65
CA PRO A 227 -3.11 -0.41 -8.59
C PRO A 227 -2.04 -0.82 -9.61
N PHE A 228 -1.07 -1.64 -9.21
CA PHE A 228 0.00 -2.10 -10.08
C PHE A 228 -0.50 -3.07 -11.16
N LEU A 229 -1.34 -4.05 -10.80
CA LEU A 229 -1.80 -5.07 -11.74
C LEU A 229 -2.98 -4.59 -12.58
N GLU A 230 -3.94 -3.89 -11.97
CA GLU A 230 -5.18 -3.47 -12.65
C GLU A 230 -5.03 -2.12 -13.34
N GLN A 231 -3.91 -1.41 -13.13
CA GLN A 231 -3.61 -0.11 -13.73
C GLN A 231 -4.74 0.93 -13.51
N ARG A 232 -5.39 0.86 -12.33
CA ARG A 232 -6.43 1.80 -11.89
C ARG A 232 -6.19 2.27 -10.46
N ALA A 233 -6.87 3.33 -10.06
CA ALA A 233 -6.88 3.75 -8.67
C ALA A 233 -7.69 2.78 -7.80
N ASN A 234 -7.27 2.62 -6.54
CA ASN A 234 -8.02 1.92 -5.50
C ASN A 234 -7.86 2.65 -4.16
N GLY A 235 -8.75 2.35 -3.21
CA GLY A 235 -8.69 2.91 -1.86
C GLY A 235 -8.76 1.83 -0.79
N SER A 236 -8.35 2.20 0.42
CA SER A 236 -8.43 1.32 1.58
C SER A 236 -8.49 2.14 2.87
N PHE A 237 -9.20 1.63 3.87
CA PHE A 237 -9.32 2.29 5.18
C PHE A 237 -8.14 2.01 6.11
N PHE A 238 -7.04 1.46 5.61
CA PHE A 238 -5.92 0.90 6.38
C PHE A 238 -6.36 -0.23 7.33
N CYS A 239 -5.72 -1.39 7.19
CA CYS A 239 -6.02 -2.55 8.02
C CYS A 239 -5.45 -2.39 9.43
N LEU A 240 -5.88 -3.27 10.35
CA LEU A 240 -5.36 -3.32 11.72
C LEU A 240 -3.82 -3.36 11.76
N GLY A 241 -3.18 -4.13 10.88
CA GLY A 241 -1.72 -4.18 10.79
C GLY A 241 -1.10 -2.85 10.35
N ALA A 242 -1.70 -2.14 9.39
CA ALA A 242 -1.24 -0.82 8.99
C ALA A 242 -1.32 0.21 10.14
N ARG A 243 -2.34 0.10 10.99
CA ARG A 243 -2.52 0.98 12.15
C ARG A 243 -1.61 0.59 13.31
N ALA A 244 -1.80 -0.61 13.86
CA ALA A 244 -1.11 -1.07 15.07
C ALA A 244 0.41 -1.27 14.88
N VAL A 245 0.83 -1.71 13.68
CA VAL A 245 2.22 -2.08 13.41
C VAL A 245 2.91 -1.07 12.50
N GLY A 246 2.17 -0.57 11.49
CA GLY A 246 2.65 0.42 10.53
C GLY A 246 2.63 1.86 11.04
N GLY A 247 1.77 2.19 12.02
CA GLY A 247 1.69 3.51 12.65
C GLY A 247 0.82 4.53 11.91
N TRP A 248 -0.10 4.10 11.04
CA TRP A 248 -1.03 5.01 10.35
C TRP A 248 -2.16 5.51 11.27
N GLU A 249 -2.44 6.81 11.24
CA GLU A 249 -3.44 7.47 12.11
C GLU A 249 -4.88 7.06 11.83
N GLY A 250 -5.71 7.07 12.90
CA GLY A 250 -7.10 6.61 12.94
C GLY A 250 -8.04 7.23 11.90
N ASP A 251 -7.83 8.51 11.57
CA ASP A 251 -8.65 9.33 10.70
C ASP A 251 -8.17 9.34 9.23
N LEU A 252 -7.05 8.67 8.93
CA LEU A 252 -6.55 8.52 7.58
C LEU A 252 -7.13 7.29 6.87
N LEU A 253 -7.29 7.44 5.56
CA LEU A 253 -7.46 6.38 4.57
C LEU A 253 -6.36 6.49 3.50
N GLY A 254 -6.14 5.43 2.75
CA GLY A 254 -5.16 5.40 1.67
C GLY A 254 -5.82 5.43 0.30
N LEU A 255 -5.19 6.13 -0.66
CA LEU A 255 -5.44 5.97 -2.09
C LEU A 255 -4.15 5.50 -2.76
N GLY A 256 -4.24 4.44 -3.56
CA GLY A 256 -3.14 3.91 -4.36
C GLY A 256 -3.52 3.99 -5.83
N MET A 257 -2.61 4.44 -6.70
CA MET A 257 -2.87 4.56 -8.14
C MET A 257 -1.59 4.53 -8.96
N PRO A 258 -1.62 4.11 -10.23
CA PRO A 258 -0.52 4.32 -11.16
C PRO A 258 -0.07 5.78 -11.21
N PHE A 259 1.23 6.02 -11.40
CA PHE A 259 1.74 7.39 -11.45
C PHE A 259 1.11 8.23 -12.56
N SER A 260 0.79 7.63 -13.71
CA SER A 260 0.04 8.30 -14.79
C SER A 260 -1.32 8.85 -14.32
N LEU A 261 -2.06 8.05 -13.54
CA LEU A 261 -3.36 8.45 -12.99
C LEU A 261 -3.20 9.52 -11.90
N PHE A 262 -2.16 9.44 -11.08
CA PHE A 262 -1.85 10.48 -10.09
C PHE A 262 -1.63 11.85 -10.76
N ARG A 263 -0.97 11.89 -11.92
CA ARG A 263 -0.73 13.13 -12.66
C ARG A 263 -2.01 13.71 -13.27
N ILE A 264 -2.89 12.85 -13.79
CA ILE A 264 -4.23 13.26 -14.25
C ILE A 264 -5.02 13.82 -13.08
N MET A 265 -5.00 13.14 -11.93
CA MET A 265 -5.65 13.59 -10.70
C MET A 265 -5.20 14.99 -10.30
N VAL A 266 -3.89 15.23 -10.17
CA VAL A 266 -3.34 16.53 -9.81
C VAL A 266 -3.76 17.63 -10.80
N THR A 267 -3.65 17.35 -12.10
CA THR A 267 -4.05 18.30 -13.15
C THR A 267 -5.54 18.66 -13.04
N GLY A 268 -6.39 17.67 -12.78
CA GLY A 268 -7.82 17.89 -12.64
C GLY A 268 -8.20 18.59 -11.34
N MET A 269 -7.47 18.36 -10.23
CA MET A 269 -7.64 19.14 -9.00
C MET A 269 -7.39 20.63 -9.24
N GLU A 270 -6.30 20.98 -9.93
CA GLU A 270 -5.98 22.37 -10.24
C GLU A 270 -7.00 23.02 -11.18
N LYS A 271 -7.40 22.31 -12.25
CA LYS A 271 -8.38 22.82 -13.21
C LYS A 271 -9.78 22.97 -12.62
N SER A 272 -10.12 22.17 -11.63
CA SER A 272 -11.44 22.18 -10.97
C SER A 272 -11.49 23.03 -9.69
N ALA A 273 -10.39 23.71 -9.33
CA ALA A 273 -10.24 24.42 -8.05
C ALA A 273 -11.34 25.46 -7.77
N SER A 274 -11.86 26.14 -8.81
CA SER A 274 -12.95 27.11 -8.67
C SER A 274 -14.34 26.47 -8.58
N GLY A 275 -14.52 25.26 -9.14
CA GLY A 275 -15.76 24.51 -9.06
C GLY A 275 -15.93 23.76 -7.73
N PHE A 276 -14.81 23.42 -7.07
CA PHE A 276 -14.79 22.73 -5.78
C PHE A 276 -13.87 23.48 -4.80
N PRO A 277 -14.27 24.67 -4.31
CA PRO A 277 -13.42 25.47 -3.44
C PRO A 277 -13.25 24.78 -2.07
N TYR A 278 -12.11 24.10 -1.86
CA TYR A 278 -11.84 23.28 -0.66
C TYR A 278 -12.12 24.01 0.67
N LYS A 279 -11.83 25.33 0.73
CA LYS A 279 -12.06 26.19 1.89
C LYS A 279 -13.55 26.33 2.28
N ALA A 280 -14.47 26.08 1.35
CA ALA A 280 -15.91 26.18 1.58
C ALA A 280 -16.53 24.87 2.10
N TYR A 281 -15.80 23.76 2.04
CA TYR A 281 -16.27 22.49 2.57
C TYR A 281 -16.13 22.48 4.11
N PRO A 282 -17.08 21.89 4.84
CA PRO A 282 -16.96 21.71 6.29
C PRO A 282 -15.79 20.78 6.65
#